data_AF-A0A7M7NGT7-F1
#
_entry.id   AF-A0A7M7NGT7-F1
#
_cell.length_a   1.000
_cell.length_b   1.000
_cell.length_c   1.000
_cell.angle_alpha   90.00
_cell.angle_beta   90.00
_cell.angle_gamma   90.00
#
_symmetry.space_group_name_H-M   'P 1'
#
loop_
_entity.id
_entity.type
_entity.pdbx_description
1 polymer ?
#
loop_
_entity_poly.entity_id
_entity_poly.type
_entity_poly.pdbx_seq_one_letter_code
_entity_poly.pdbx_strand_id
1 'polypeptide(L)'
;MPFCAAFNCTNRLKKGSGITFHRFPKSGSALLKEWLVKMRRDKWIPNKYSTMCSIHFEEVCFDRTGQTTRLREGSIPTIFNFSAHLKEKQKQKNQAESAIENSLQMWTVGQMHRVIGKAATKNF
;
A
#
# COMPACT_ATOMS: atom_id res chain seq x y z
N MET A 1 -20.96 11.57 15.34
CA MET A 1 -19.58 11.63 15.89
C MET A 1 -18.71 10.70 15.07
N PRO A 2 -17.69 11.19 14.35
CA PRO A 2 -16.89 10.33 13.47
C PRO A 2 -16.12 9.29 14.28
N PHE A 3 -16.05 8.08 13.72
CA PHE A 3 -15.30 6.94 14.24
C PHE A 3 -14.31 6.48 13.17
N CYS A 4 -13.23 5.84 13.61
CA CYS A 4 -12.24 5.30 12.69
C CYS A 4 -12.79 4.05 11.99
N ALA A 5 -12.71 4.02 10.67
CA ALA A 5 -13.13 2.87 9.86
C ALA A 5 -12.07 1.76 9.77
N ALA A 6 -10.83 2.03 10.21
CA ALA A 6 -9.73 1.07 10.17
C ALA A 6 -10.05 -0.21 10.93
N PHE A 7 -9.54 -1.33 10.41
CA PHE A 7 -9.74 -2.63 11.05
C PHE A 7 -9.17 -2.61 12.48
N ASN A 8 -9.95 -3.13 13.43
CA ASN A 8 -9.59 -3.24 14.85
C ASN A 8 -9.22 -1.90 15.52
N CYS A 9 -9.75 -0.78 15.03
CA CYS A 9 -9.56 0.54 15.63
C CYS A 9 -10.86 1.02 16.29
N THR A 10 -10.79 1.42 17.56
CA THR A 10 -11.94 1.90 18.35
C THR A 10 -11.91 3.42 18.58
N ASN A 11 -10.97 4.12 17.96
CA ASN A 11 -10.82 5.57 18.11
C ASN A 11 -12.05 6.33 17.62
N ARG A 12 -12.50 7.25 18.46
CA ARG A 12 -13.61 8.19 18.21
C ARG A 12 -13.12 9.62 18.37
N LEU A 13 -13.72 10.54 17.63
CA LEU A 13 -13.36 11.95 17.75
C LEU A 13 -13.61 12.46 19.17
N LYS A 14 -12.55 12.74 19.91
CA LYS A 14 -12.59 13.32 21.26
C LYS A 14 -11.75 14.60 21.27
N LYS A 15 -12.34 15.72 21.72
CA LYS A 15 -11.61 17.00 21.89
C LYS A 15 -10.43 16.79 22.84
N GLY A 16 -9.28 17.38 22.52
CA GLY A 16 -8.06 17.27 23.33
C GLY A 16 -7.31 15.94 23.22
N SER A 17 -7.76 14.98 22.40
CA SER A 17 -7.05 13.69 22.24
C SER A 17 -5.79 13.77 21.37
N GLY A 18 -5.59 14.86 20.63
CA GLY A 18 -4.51 14.98 19.64
C GLY A 18 -4.71 14.11 18.38
N ILE A 19 -5.77 13.29 18.32
CA ILE A 19 -6.07 12.43 17.18
C ILE A 19 -6.94 13.17 16.17
N THR A 20 -6.46 13.29 14.93
CA THR A 20 -7.21 13.90 13.82
C THR A 20 -7.88 12.82 12.98
N PHE A 21 -8.96 13.19 12.27
CA PHE A 21 -9.76 12.29 11.46
C PHE A 21 -9.79 12.78 10.02
N HIS A 22 -9.40 11.91 9.09
CA HIS A 22 -9.22 12.23 7.68
C HIS A 22 -10.24 11.46 6.84
N ARG A 23 -10.90 12.16 5.91
CA ARG A 23 -11.88 11.53 5.01
C ARG A 23 -11.15 10.69 3.98
N PHE A 24 -11.85 9.67 3.48
CA PHE A 24 -11.36 8.89 2.36
C PHE A 24 -11.23 9.77 1.10
N PRO A 25 -10.27 9.44 0.22
CA PRO A 25 -10.17 10.05 -1.10
C PRO A 25 -11.48 9.93 -1.90
N LYS A 26 -11.63 10.75 -2.94
CA LYS A 26 -12.81 10.73 -3.82
C LYS A 26 -13.07 9.32 -4.36
N SER A 27 -14.36 8.99 -4.48
CA SER A 27 -14.80 7.72 -5.09
C SER A 27 -14.18 7.51 -6.47
N GLY A 28 -13.79 6.28 -6.77
CA GLY A 28 -13.17 5.90 -8.05
C GLY A 28 -11.68 6.25 -8.21
N SER A 29 -11.09 7.03 -7.30
CA SER A 29 -9.66 7.36 -7.37
C SER A 29 -8.76 6.13 -7.14
N ALA A 30 -7.59 6.12 -7.78
CA ALA A 30 -6.58 5.08 -7.53
C ALA A 30 -6.13 5.06 -6.06
N LEU A 31 -6.01 6.24 -5.45
CA LEU A 31 -5.66 6.37 -4.03
C LEU A 31 -6.70 5.72 -3.11
N LEU A 32 -7.99 5.85 -3.43
CA LEU A 32 -9.03 5.17 -2.67
C LEU A 32 -8.86 3.65 -2.75
N LYS A 33 -8.58 3.10 -3.94
CA LYS A 33 -8.34 1.66 -4.11
C LYS A 33 -7.18 1.20 -3.24
N GLU A 34 -6.10 1.98 -3.18
CA GLU A 34 -4.94 1.67 -2.35
C GLU A 34 -5.27 1.66 -0.86
N TRP A 35 -6.02 2.66 -0.37
CA TRP A 35 -6.49 2.67 1.03
C TRP A 35 -7.30 1.42 1.37
N LEU A 36 -8.19 0.98 0.48
CA LEU A 36 -9.02 -0.21 0.69
C LEU A 36 -8.19 -1.50 0.71
N VAL A 37 -7.20 -1.61 -0.17
CA VAL A 37 -6.24 -2.73 -0.17
C VAL A 37 -5.47 -2.77 1.14
N LYS A 38 -4.95 -1.62 1.61
CA LYS A 38 -4.19 -1.54 2.88
C LYS A 38 -5.04 -1.88 4.09
N MET A 39 -6.33 -1.56 4.09
CA MET A 39 -7.26 -1.90 5.18
C MET A 39 -7.57 -3.40 5.29
N ARG A 40 -7.37 -4.17 4.22
CA ARG A 40 -7.60 -5.63 4.18
C ARG A 40 -8.99 -6.06 4.66
N ARG A 41 -10.00 -5.23 4.40
CA ARG A 41 -11.38 -5.49 4.81
C ARG A 41 -12.18 -5.95 3.60
N ASP A 42 -12.57 -7.23 3.60
CA ASP A 42 -13.30 -7.81 2.48
C ASP A 42 -14.70 -7.18 2.33
N LYS A 43 -15.11 -6.95 1.08
CA LYS A 43 -16.45 -6.44 0.68
C LYS A 43 -16.91 -5.15 1.38
N TRP A 44 -15.99 -4.33 1.89
CA TRP A 44 -16.33 -3.08 2.56
C TRP A 44 -16.10 -1.86 1.67
N ILE A 45 -17.08 -0.95 1.64
CA ILE A 45 -17.04 0.29 0.86
C ILE A 45 -17.21 1.49 1.81
N PRO A 46 -16.30 2.47 1.81
CA PRO A 46 -16.42 3.67 2.61
C PRO A 46 -17.57 4.53 2.10
N ASN A 47 -18.34 5.10 3.03
CA ASN A 47 -19.33 6.12 2.74
C ASN A 47 -18.75 7.54 2.96
N LYS A 48 -19.52 8.59 2.63
CA LYS A 48 -19.11 10.00 2.79
C LYS A 48 -18.72 10.42 4.22
N TYR A 49 -19.10 9.65 5.23
CA TYR A 49 -18.80 9.90 6.64
C TYR A 49 -17.71 8.99 7.19
N SER A 50 -17.22 8.05 6.39
CA SER A 50 -16.14 7.15 6.77
C SER A 50 -14.85 7.96 6.88
N THR A 51 -14.11 7.75 7.95
CA THR A 51 -12.85 8.46 8.22
C THR A 51 -11.81 7.52 8.79
N MET A 52 -10.54 7.85 8.60
CA MET A 52 -9.42 7.18 9.22
C MET A 52 -8.71 8.14 10.17
N CYS A 53 -8.35 7.66 11.36
CA CYS A 53 -7.67 8.50 12.33
C CYS A 53 -6.16 8.57 12.07
N SER A 54 -5.50 9.61 12.57
CA SER A 54 -4.10 9.91 12.26
C SER A 54 -3.10 8.80 12.60
N ILE A 55 -3.41 7.94 13.58
CA ILE A 55 -2.51 6.85 14.01
C ILE A 55 -2.21 5.82 12.92
N HIS A 56 -2.97 5.82 11.82
CA HIS A 56 -2.82 4.88 10.71
C HIS A 56 -1.85 5.37 9.62
N PHE A 57 -1.35 6.60 9.74
CA PHE A 57 -0.44 7.21 8.78
C PHE A 57 0.88 7.53 9.47
N GLU A 58 1.96 7.52 8.71
CA GLU A 58 3.26 7.98 9.18
C GLU A 58 3.28 9.50 9.31
N GLU A 59 4.14 10.02 10.19
CA GLU A 59 4.23 11.46 10.44
C GLU A 59 4.56 12.27 9.18
N VAL A 60 5.33 11.69 8.26
CA VAL A 60 5.70 12.29 6.97
C VAL A 60 4.50 12.54 6.04
N CYS A 61 3.41 11.78 6.21
CA CYS A 61 2.19 11.93 5.42
C CYS A 61 1.40 13.19 5.79
N PHE A 62 1.73 13.83 6.92
CA PHE A 62 0.99 15.01 7.37
C PHE A 62 1.62 16.31 6.87
N ASP A 63 0.74 17.21 6.49
CA ASP A 63 1.02 18.63 6.37
C ASP A 63 0.43 19.35 7.58
N ARG A 64 1.30 19.94 8.38
CA ARG A 64 0.99 20.71 9.59
C ARG A 64 1.37 22.18 9.45
N THR A 65 1.69 22.66 8.24
CA THR A 65 2.09 24.04 8.00
C THR A 65 0.94 25.04 8.14
N GLY A 66 -0.30 24.59 7.93
CA GLY A 66 -1.51 25.40 8.06
C GLY A 66 -2.21 25.28 9.42
N GLN A 67 -3.38 25.93 9.51
CA GLN A 67 -4.25 25.90 10.71
C GLN A 67 -4.83 24.51 11.03
N THR A 68 -4.83 23.59 10.06
CA THR A 68 -5.41 22.25 10.17
C THR A 68 -4.40 21.23 9.68
N THR A 69 -4.27 20.13 10.43
CA THR A 69 -3.50 18.95 9.98
C THR A 69 -4.23 18.29 8.81
N ARG A 70 -3.54 18.14 7.68
CA ARG A 70 -4.04 17.50 6.46
C ARG A 70 -3.13 16.36 6.06
N LEU A 71 -3.65 15.40 5.30
CA LEU A 71 -2.82 14.42 4.63
C LEU A 71 -2.29 15.03 3.34
N ARG A 72 -1.01 14.81 3.05
CA ARG A 72 -0.40 15.14 1.75
C ARG A 72 -1.06 14.33 0.65
N GLU A 73 -1.02 14.85 -0.57
CA GLU A 73 -1.51 14.13 -1.73
C GLU A 73 -0.78 12.79 -1.90
N GLY A 74 -1.52 11.75 -2.26
CA GLY A 74 -0.97 10.39 -2.40
C GLY A 74 -0.68 9.67 -1.07
N SER A 75 -0.94 10.28 0.08
CA SER A 75 -0.71 9.61 1.37
C SER A 75 -1.59 8.38 1.53
N ILE A 76 -0.98 7.28 1.98
CA ILE A 76 -1.64 5.99 2.20
C ILE A 76 -1.48 5.56 3.65
N PRO A 77 -2.47 4.85 4.22
CA PRO A 77 -2.32 4.32 5.56
C PRO A 77 -1.42 3.09 5.54
N THR A 78 -0.41 3.08 6.39
CA THR A 78 0.59 1.99 6.50
C THR A 78 0.54 1.29 7.85
N ILE A 79 0.00 1.94 8.89
CA ILE A 79 0.05 1.46 10.26
C ILE A 79 -1.27 0.75 10.62
N PHE A 80 -1.22 -0.58 10.73
CA PHE A 80 -2.38 -1.41 11.12
C PHE A 80 -1.96 -2.53 12.05
N ASN A 81 -2.80 -2.83 13.04
CA ASN A 81 -2.60 -3.98 13.92
C ASN A 81 -3.40 -5.19 13.42
N PHE A 82 -2.88 -5.85 12.38
CA PHE A 82 -3.45 -7.12 11.88
C PHE A 82 -3.01 -8.32 12.72
N SER A 83 -3.87 -9.34 12.82
CA SER A 83 -3.54 -10.59 13.51
C SER A 83 -2.35 -11.31 12.85
N ALA A 84 -1.66 -12.17 13.60
CA ALA A 84 -0.47 -12.89 13.11
C ALA A 84 -0.75 -13.69 11.82
N HIS A 85 -1.92 -14.33 11.72
CA HIS A 85 -2.33 -15.08 10.54
C HIS A 85 -2.42 -14.21 9.27
N LEU A 86 -2.93 -12.97 9.39
CA LEU A 86 -3.00 -12.03 8.25
C LEU A 86 -1.62 -11.49 7.85
N LYS A 87 -0.66 -11.45 8.78
CA LYS A 87 0.74 -11.08 8.49
C LYS A 87 1.43 -12.20 7.69
N GLU A 88 1.22 -13.46 8.08
CA GLU A 88 1.79 -14.62 7.40
C GLU A 88 1.28 -14.76 5.96
N LYS A 89 -0.03 -14.59 5.74
CA LYS A 89 -0.61 -14.59 4.38
C LYS A 89 0.00 -13.51 3.48
N GLN A 90 0.31 -12.32 4.04
CA GLN A 90 0.98 -11.26 3.28
C GLN A 90 2.43 -11.64 2.95
N LYS A 91 3.15 -12.23 3.91
CA LYS A 91 4.53 -12.68 3.70
C LYS A 91 4.61 -13.69 2.55
N GLN A 92 3.71 -14.67 2.53
CA GLN A 92 3.63 -15.66 1.45
C GLN A 92 3.34 -15.01 0.09
N LYS A 93 2.41 -14.03 0.05
CA LYS A 93 2.12 -13.28 -1.19
C LYS A 93 3.34 -12.49 -1.68
N ASN A 94 4.01 -11.75 -0.80
CA ASN A 94 5.21 -10.98 -1.13
C ASN A 94 6.35 -11.91 -1.60
N GLN A 95 6.52 -13.07 -0.96
CA GLN A 95 7.50 -14.07 -1.36
C GLN A 95 7.21 -14.62 -2.76
N ALA A 96 5.95 -14.95 -3.07
CA ALA A 96 5.54 -15.39 -4.40
C ALA A 96 5.78 -14.31 -5.46
N GLU A 97 5.41 -13.05 -5.19
CA GLU A 97 5.65 -11.92 -6.10
C GLU A 97 7.16 -11.72 -6.35
N SER A 98 7.98 -11.74 -5.29
CA SER A 98 9.44 -11.64 -5.44
C SER A 98 10.06 -12.83 -6.18
N ALA A 99 9.53 -14.04 -6.02
CA ALA A 99 10.01 -15.23 -6.73
C ALA A 99 9.73 -15.14 -8.24
N ILE A 100 8.56 -14.61 -8.61
CA ILE A 100 8.21 -14.33 -10.00
C ILE A 100 9.15 -13.28 -10.59
N GLU A 101 9.39 -12.18 -9.87
CA GLU A 101 10.29 -11.11 -10.32
C GLU A 101 11.75 -11.60 -10.48
N ASN A 102 12.27 -12.33 -9.49
CA ASN A 102 13.58 -12.96 -9.57
C ASN A 102 13.68 -13.96 -10.74
N SER A 103 12.62 -14.75 -10.99
CA SER A 103 12.58 -15.67 -12.12
C SER A 103 12.57 -14.94 -13.47
N LEU A 104 11.83 -13.84 -13.59
CA LEU A 104 11.84 -12.99 -14.79
C LEU A 104 13.22 -12.38 -15.03
N GLN A 105 13.86 -11.88 -13.97
CA GLN A 105 15.23 -11.35 -14.03
C GLN A 105 16.22 -12.43 -14.48
N MET A 106 16.17 -13.63 -13.88
CA MET A 106 17.02 -14.75 -14.30
C MET A 106 16.80 -15.16 -15.76
N TRP A 107 15.55 -15.15 -16.23
CA TRP A 107 15.25 -15.47 -17.63
C TRP A 107 15.79 -14.42 -18.61
N THR A 108 15.70 -13.13 -18.27
CA THR A 108 16.28 -12.05 -19.08
C THR A 108 17.81 -12.13 -19.16
N VAL A 109 18.50 -12.47 -18.06
CA VAL A 109 19.96 -12.66 -18.04
C VAL A 109 20.37 -13.91 -18.83
N GLY A 110 19.61 -15.01 -18.74
CA GLY A 110 19.87 -16.25 -19.46
C GLY A 110 19.76 -16.14 -20.99
N GLN A 111 19.10 -15.11 -21.51
CA GLN A 111 18.92 -14.89 -22.96
C GLN A 111 20.17 -14.31 -23.65
N MET A 112 21.19 -13.86 -22.90
CA MET A 112 22.44 -13.30 -23.47
C MET A 112 23.51 -14.35 -23.86
N HIS A 113 23.34 -15.64 -23.51
CA HIS A 113 24.32 -16.71 -23.82
C HIS A 113 23.93 -17.59 -25.04
N ARG A 114 23.36 -17.03 -26.12
CA ARG A 114 23.10 -17.80 -27.36
C ARG A 114 23.38 -17.05 -28.67
N VAL A 115 24.36 -16.13 -28.72
CA VAL A 115 24.68 -15.40 -29.98
C VAL A 115 26.18 -15.37 -30.33
N ILE A 116 27.04 -16.18 -29.71
CA ILE A 116 28.45 -16.28 -30.15
C ILE A 116 28.79 -17.73 -30.44
N GLY A 117 28.67 -18.12 -31.71
CA GLY A 117 29.11 -19.45 -32.15
C GLY A 117 28.62 -19.83 -33.53
N LYS A 118 29.13 -19.15 -34.56
CA LYS A 118 29.55 -19.72 -35.86
C LYS A 118 29.84 -18.58 -36.86
N ALA A 119 31.11 -18.21 -36.95
CA ALA A 119 31.66 -17.58 -38.15
C ALA A 119 33.01 -18.25 -38.42
N ALA A 120 33.01 -19.14 -39.42
CA ALA A 120 34.23 -19.61 -40.06
C ALA A 120 33.90 -19.82 -41.54
N THR A 121 34.01 -18.74 -42.31
CA THR A 121 34.20 -18.79 -43.75
C THR A 121 35.69 -18.97 -44.01
N LYS A 122 36.07 -20.02 -44.75
CA LYS A 122 37.26 -19.99 -45.61
C LYS A 122 36.92 -20.71 -46.91
N ASN A 123 36.95 -19.90 -47.97
CA ASN A 123 36.88 -20.28 -49.36
C ASN A 123 38.22 -20.87 -49.84
N PHE A 124 38.11 -21.60 -50.96
CA PHE A 124 39.14 -22.27 -51.78
C PHE A 124 39.63 -23.63 -51.31
#